data_AF-A0A6J6C649-F1
#
_entry.id   AF-A0A6J6C649-F1
#
_cell.length_a   1.000
_cell.length_b   1.000
_cell.length_c   1.000
_cell.angle_alpha   90.00
_cell.angle_beta   90.00
_cell.angle_gamma   90.00
#
_symmetry.space_group_name_H-M   'P 1'
#
loop_
_entity.id
_entity.type
_entity.pdbx_description
1 polymer ?
#
loop_
_entity_poly.entity_id
_entity_poly.type
_entity_poly.pdbx_seq_one_letter_code
_entity_poly.pdbx_strand_id
1 'polypeptide(L)' 'MVTNFLIGLLWIVVFYVSQTAYPIPGIGAWNMIIGFSFIAVGFSLATKWR' A
#
# COMPACT_ATOMS: atom_id res chain seq x y z
N MET A 1 -11.21 -7.79 -1.68
CA MET A 1 -11.05 -6.70 -2.67
C MET A 1 -10.94 -5.35 -1.95
N VAL A 2 -12.01 -4.84 -1.33
CA VAL A 2 -12.03 -3.54 -0.61
C VAL A 2 -10.99 -3.47 0.52
N THR A 3 -10.79 -4.55 1.28
CA THR A 3 -9.80 -4.60 2.37
C THR A 3 -8.37 -4.34 1.90
N ASN A 4 -7.95 -4.89 0.75
CA ASN A 4 -6.61 -4.68 0.19
C ASN A 4 -6.41 -3.24 -0.28
N PHE A 5 -7.46 -2.62 -0.82
CA PHE A 5 -7.44 -1.20 -1.18
C PHE A 5 -7.28 -0.30 0.04
N LEU A 6 -8.01 -0.58 1.12
CA LEU A 6 -7.89 0.17 2.37
C LEU A 6 -6.49 0.03 2.99
N ILE A 7 -5.91 -1.17 2.97
CA ILE A 7 -4.54 -1.41 3.45
C ILE A 7 -3.52 -0.63 2.63
N GLY A 8 -3.60 -0.69 1.29
CA GLY A 8 -2.69 0.05 0.41
C GLY A 8 -2.80 1.56 0.58
N LEU A 9 -4.03 2.09 0.69
CA LEU A 9 -4.29 3.51 0.92
C LEU A 9 -3.73 3.97 2.26
N LEU A 10 -4.01 3.23 3.34
CA LEU A 10 -3.53 3.56 4.68
C LEU A 10 -2.00 3.53 4.74
N TRP A 11 -1.35 2.59 4.05
CA TRP A 11 0.11 2.51 3.95
C TRP A 11 0.72 3.75 3.30
N ILE A 12 0.16 4.19 2.16
CA ILE A 12 0.65 5.38 1.44
C ILE A 12 0.41 6.65 2.27
N VAL A 13 -0.75 6.77 2.92
CA VAL A 13 -1.07 7.90 3.80
C VAL A 13 -0.07 7.98 4.95
N VAL A 14 0.21 6.86 5.64
CA VAL A 14 1.20 6.81 6.72
C VAL A 14 2.60 7.18 6.21
N PHE A 15 2.99 6.69 5.03
CA PHE A 15 4.29 7.02 4.44
C PHE A 15 4.47 8.52 4.16
N TYR A 16 3.45 9.19 3.65
CA TYR A 16 3.51 10.62 3.39
C TYR A 16 3.40 11.46 4.66
N VAL A 17 2.49 11.11 5.58
CA VAL A 17 2.32 11.85 6.85
C VAL A 17 3.57 11.76 7.72
N SER A 18 4.26 10.62 7.69
CA SER A 18 5.48 10.39 8.46
C SER A 18 6.76 10.95 7.83
N GLN A 19 6.66 11.74 6.77
CA GLN A 19 7.83 12.26 6.05
C GLN A 19 8.79 11.13 5.61
N THR A 20 8.26 10.03 5.08
CA THR A 20 9.00 8.86 4.60
C THR A 20 9.67 7.98 5.69
N ALA A 21 9.40 8.27 6.98
CA ALA A 21 10.00 7.53 8.09
C ALA A 21 9.19 6.30 8.55
N TYR A 22 7.90 6.23 8.27
CA TYR A 22 7.02 5.11 8.61
C TYR A 22 6.27 4.64 7.37
N PRO A 23 5.63 3.46 7.32
CA PRO A 23 5.44 2.46 8.39
C PRO A 23 6.69 1.66 8.78
N ILE A 24 7.66 1.47 7.88
CA ILE A 24 8.93 0.81 8.22
C ILE A 24 10.05 1.86 8.18
N PRO A 25 10.65 2.22 9.33
CA PRO A 25 11.78 3.13 9.36
C PRO A 25 13.04 2.50 8.77
N GLY A 26 13.86 3.32 8.10
CA GLY A 26 15.16 2.92 7.55
C GLY A 26 15.15 2.32 6.14
N ILE A 27 13.97 1.98 5.58
CA ILE A 27 13.88 1.46 4.20
C ILE A 27 13.52 2.52 3.14
N GLY A 28 13.21 3.75 3.56
CA GLY A 28 12.98 4.89 2.68
C GLY A 28 11.91 4.62 1.61
N ALA A 29 12.28 4.81 0.34
CA ALA A 29 11.37 4.68 -0.82
C ALA A 29 10.78 3.26 -1.00
N TRP A 30 11.35 2.22 -0.37
CA TRP A 30 10.79 0.86 -0.42
C TRP A 30 9.39 0.77 0.19
N ASN A 31 9.05 1.63 1.16
CA ASN A 31 7.69 1.72 1.70
C ASN A 31 6.64 2.04 0.61
N MET A 32 7.01 2.84 -0.40
CA MET A 32 6.14 3.21 -1.51
C MET A 32 5.81 1.98 -2.38
N ILE A 33 6.82 1.17 -2.68
CA ILE A 33 6.69 -0.06 -3.48
C ILE A 33 5.74 -1.05 -2.77
N ILE A 34 5.86 -1.17 -1.45
CA ILE A 34 4.99 -2.03 -0.65
C ILE A 34 3.53 -1.53 -0.72
N GLY A 35 3.28 -0.24 -0.52
CA GLY A 35 1.95 0.35 -0.66
C GLY A 35 1.31 0.09 -2.02
N PHE A 36 2.08 0.25 -3.12
CA PHE A 36 1.60 -0.04 -4.47
C PHE A 36 1.31 -1.52 -4.71
N SER A 37 2.11 -2.43 -4.14
CA SER A 37 1.85 -3.87 -4.27
C SER A 37 0.54 -4.30 -3.61
N PHE A 38 0.15 -3.71 -2.48
CA PHE A 38 -1.16 -3.94 -1.87
C PHE A 38 -2.31 -3.50 -2.77
N ILE A 39 -2.17 -2.36 -3.44
CA ILE A 39 -3.14 -1.85 -4.41
C ILE A 39 -3.22 -2.80 -5.62
N ALA A 40 -2.08 -3.23 -6.17
CA ALA A 40 -2.02 -4.16 -7.30
C ALA A 40 -2.69 -5.51 -6.99
N VAL A 41 -2.50 -6.05 -5.78
CA VAL A 41 -3.18 -7.27 -5.32
C VAL A 41 -4.69 -7.01 -5.17
N GLY A 42 -5.09 -5.85 -4.65
CA GLY A 42 -6.48 -5.44 -4.59
C GLY A 42 -7.16 -5.41 -5.96
N PHE A 43 -6.46 -4.90 -6.98
CA PHE A 43 -6.89 -4.92 -8.38
C PHE A 43 -6.89 -6.33 -8.99
N SER A 44 -5.90 -7.18 -8.71
CA SER A 44 -5.90 -8.56 -9.22
C SER A 44 -7.10 -9.37 -8.67
N LEU A 45 -7.41 -9.19 -7.38
CA LEU A 45 -8.62 -9.75 -6.76
C LEU A 45 -9.90 -9.17 -7.37
N ALA A 46 -9.88 -7.92 -7.82
CA ALA A 46 -10.99 -7.31 -8.55
C ALA A 46 -11.22 -7.95 -9.92
N THR A 47 -10.15 -8.33 -10.62
CA THR A 47 -10.25 -8.94 -11.95
C THR A 47 -10.73 -10.39 -11.92
N LYS A 48 -10.78 -11.04 -10.74
CA LYS A 48 -11.45 -12.33 -10.58
C LYS A 48 -12.96 -12.16 -10.48
N TRP A 49 -13.58 -11.84 -11.61
CA TRP A 49 -15.02 -11.99 -11.81
C TRP A 49 -15.29 -13.46 -12.11
N ARG A 50 -15.87 -14.18 -11.14
CA ARG A 50 -16.60 -15.40 -11.42
C ARG A 50 -18.07 -15.05 -11.59
#